data_AF-A0A0U5E8Z3-F1
#
_entry.id   AF-A0A0U5E8Z3-F1
#
_cell.length_a   1.000
_cell.length_b   1.000
_cell.length_c   1.000
_cell.angle_alpha   90.00
_cell.angle_beta   90.00
_cell.angle_gamma   90.00
#
_symmetry.space_group_name_H-M   'P 1'
#
loop_
_entity.id
_entity.type
_entity.pdbx_description
1 polymer ?
#
loop_
_entity_poly.entity_id
_entity_poly.type
_entity_poly.pdbx_seq_one_letter_code
_entity_poly.pdbx_strand_id
1 'polypeptide(L)'
;MIMYTMDHYPKTHRVQAGAVLVIALIMLLVSTLIAVATFEMGSNNFLVVANLESQRQAQRVAEAKLEEAISDWDTFESSLMTPNVGVFWCQGRKNHECVDLNEDAIADIEIYLGDPNPFCTRVEPIKNNDLNLNDPDDPDAQGCFIGTPQSGAVDGAGSGGMSMCSDAVWDIHINVKDLPWSDSKPSRVTVRQGVGVRVSNNSIPPECR
;
A
#
# COMPACT_ATOMS: atom_id res chain seq x y z
N MET A 1 -31.94 -17.08 93.46
CA MET A 1 -30.78 -16.17 93.50
C MET A 1 -29.74 -16.82 92.59
N ILE A 2 -29.57 -16.42 91.34
CA ILE A 2 -28.77 -15.28 90.83
C ILE A 2 -29.28 -15.05 89.37
N MET A 3 -30.00 -13.96 89.10
CA MET A 3 -29.53 -12.72 88.47
C MET A 3 -29.21 -12.86 86.96
N TYR A 4 -30.21 -12.54 86.12
CA TYR A 4 -30.05 -12.28 84.70
C TYR A 4 -29.33 -10.93 84.52
N THR A 5 -28.16 -10.92 83.87
CA THR A 5 -27.51 -9.68 83.43
C THR A 5 -28.06 -9.29 82.06
N MET A 6 -28.80 -8.18 82.03
CA MET A 6 -29.21 -7.47 80.81
C MET A 6 -27.99 -6.77 80.19
N ASP A 7 -27.50 -7.27 79.06
CA ASP A 7 -26.60 -6.50 78.20
C ASP A 7 -27.37 -5.43 77.42
N HIS A 8 -27.00 -4.17 77.65
CA HIS A 8 -27.51 -3.00 76.93
C HIS A 8 -26.79 -2.85 75.59
N TYR A 9 -27.53 -3.00 74.48
CA TYR A 9 -27.07 -2.56 73.15
C TYR A 9 -27.36 -1.05 72.99
N PRO A 10 -26.36 -0.17 72.85
CA PRO A 10 -26.61 1.22 72.53
C PRO A 10 -27.07 1.35 71.06
N LYS A 11 -28.32 1.80 70.86
CA LYS A 11 -28.83 2.19 69.54
C LYS A 11 -28.33 3.59 69.20
N THR A 12 -27.21 3.69 68.50
CA THR A 12 -26.79 4.94 67.82
C THR A 12 -27.00 4.78 66.32
N HIS A 13 -28.23 4.96 65.83
CA HIS A 13 -28.54 4.76 64.40
C HIS A 13 -29.57 5.75 63.85
N ARG A 14 -29.32 7.06 64.01
CA ARG A 14 -30.10 8.08 63.26
C ARG A 14 -29.29 9.24 62.66
N VAL A 15 -28.05 9.47 63.11
CA VAL A 15 -27.20 10.55 62.57
C VAL A 15 -26.29 10.07 61.42
N GLN A 16 -26.12 8.75 61.24
CA GLN A 16 -25.27 8.19 60.17
C GLN A 16 -25.93 8.14 58.79
N ALA A 17 -27.27 8.17 58.70
CA ALA A 17 -27.97 8.02 57.41
C ALA A 17 -27.78 9.23 56.46
N GLY A 18 -27.66 10.44 57.01
CA GLY A 18 -27.48 11.64 56.20
C GLY A 18 -26.07 11.77 55.61
N ALA A 19 -25.05 11.40 56.39
CA ALA A 19 -23.65 11.45 55.93
C ALA A 19 -23.37 10.43 54.80
N VAL A 20 -23.94 9.23 54.90
CA VAL A 20 -23.78 8.17 53.88
C VAL A 20 -24.37 8.60 52.53
N LEU A 21 -25.53 9.26 52.53
CA LEU A 21 -26.17 9.71 51.29
C LEU A 21 -25.37 10.81 50.58
N VAL A 22 -24.80 11.76 51.32
CA VAL A 22 -23.92 12.81 50.77
C VAL A 22 -22.63 12.19 50.20
N ILE A 23 -22.01 11.27 50.92
CA ILE A 23 -20.80 10.58 50.45
C ILE A 23 -21.10 9.74 49.20
N ALA A 24 -22.23 9.04 49.16
CA ALA A 24 -22.65 8.28 47.98
C ALA A 24 -22.87 9.17 46.76
N LEU A 25 -23.45 10.37 46.94
CA LEU A 25 -23.70 11.32 45.86
C LEU A 25 -22.39 11.95 45.33
N ILE A 26 -21.45 12.25 46.23
CA ILE A 26 -20.09 12.70 45.86
C ILE A 26 -19.36 11.60 45.09
N MET A 27 -19.38 10.36 45.59
CA MET A 27 -18.75 9.23 44.91
C MET A 27 -19.38 8.95 43.54
N LEU A 28 -20.70 9.07 43.42
CA LEU A 28 -21.41 8.91 42.16
C LEU A 28 -20.98 9.99 41.16
N LEU A 29 -20.90 11.25 41.59
CA LEU A 29 -20.42 12.37 40.77
C LEU A 29 -18.96 12.20 40.33
N VAL A 30 -18.09 11.75 41.23
CA VAL A 30 -16.68 11.48 40.88
C VAL A 30 -16.59 10.33 39.88
N SER A 31 -17.37 9.26 40.06
CA SER A 31 -17.37 8.11 39.15
C SER A 31 -17.89 8.45 37.75
N THR A 32 -18.91 9.30 37.63
CA THR A 32 -19.41 9.76 36.32
C THR A 32 -18.42 10.68 35.63
N LEU A 33 -17.73 11.57 36.36
CA LEU A 33 -16.67 12.41 35.79
C LEU A 33 -15.49 11.57 35.28
N ILE A 34 -15.07 10.55 36.03
CA ILE A 34 -14.02 9.62 35.59
C ILE A 34 -14.47 8.87 34.34
N ALA A 35 -15.72 8.36 34.32
CA ALA A 35 -16.25 7.66 33.15
C ALA A 35 -16.26 8.53 31.89
N VAL A 36 -16.77 9.77 31.97
CA VAL A 36 -16.79 10.72 30.83
C VAL A 36 -15.36 11.02 30.36
N ALA A 37 -14.43 11.28 31.28
CA ALA A 37 -13.04 11.51 30.94
C ALA A 37 -12.40 10.31 30.21
N THR A 38 -12.72 9.07 30.61
CA THR A 38 -12.23 7.87 29.92
C THR A 38 -12.83 7.69 28.52
N PHE A 39 -14.08 8.10 28.29
CA PHE A 39 -14.67 8.09 26.94
C PHE A 39 -14.00 9.10 26.01
N GLU A 40 -13.74 10.32 26.50
CA GLU A 40 -13.05 11.35 25.72
C GLU A 40 -11.58 10.97 25.42
N MET A 41 -10.85 10.46 26.41
CA MET A 41 -9.47 9.98 26.22
C MET A 41 -9.39 8.75 25.30
N GLY A 42 -10.38 7.85 25.35
CA GLY A 42 -10.48 6.73 24.42
C GLY A 42 -10.64 7.17 22.98
N SER A 43 -11.48 8.19 22.74
CA SER A 43 -11.90 8.63 21.41
C SER A 43 -10.73 9.12 20.54
N ASN A 44 -9.76 9.82 21.12
CA ASN A 44 -8.59 10.29 20.37
C ASN A 44 -7.67 9.15 19.91
N ASN A 45 -7.48 8.13 20.75
CA ASN A 45 -6.65 6.98 20.40
C ASN A 45 -7.29 6.14 19.29
N PHE A 46 -8.63 6.03 19.28
CA PHE A 46 -9.35 5.32 18.21
C PHE A 46 -9.20 6.00 16.85
N LEU A 47 -9.24 7.33 16.79
CA LEU A 47 -9.04 8.07 15.52
C LEU A 47 -7.65 7.83 14.94
N VAL A 48 -6.61 7.77 15.79
CA VAL A 48 -5.24 7.47 15.34
C VAL A 48 -5.15 6.06 14.78
N VAL A 49 -5.72 5.07 15.47
CA VAL A 49 -5.71 3.68 15.01
C VAL A 49 -6.50 3.52 13.72
N ALA A 50 -7.66 4.16 13.60
CA ALA A 50 -8.47 4.13 12.38
C ALA A 50 -7.72 4.73 11.18
N ASN A 51 -7.03 5.86 11.36
CA ASN A 51 -6.20 6.46 10.31
C ASN A 51 -5.04 5.54 9.90
N LEU A 52 -4.37 4.92 10.88
CA LEU A 52 -3.28 3.98 10.60
C LEU A 52 -3.78 2.70 9.91
N GLU A 53 -4.99 2.24 10.24
CA GLU A 53 -5.60 1.09 9.60
C GLU A 53 -5.99 1.42 8.15
N SER A 54 -6.65 2.55 7.92
CA SER A 54 -6.97 3.07 6.58
C SER A 54 -5.71 3.21 5.71
N GLN A 55 -4.65 3.81 6.25
CA GLN A 55 -3.37 3.93 5.53
C GLN A 55 -2.76 2.57 5.17
N ARG A 56 -2.80 1.60 6.09
CA ARG A 56 -2.29 0.24 5.82
C ARG A 56 -3.11 -0.52 4.80
N GLN A 57 -4.43 -0.36 4.81
CA GLN A 57 -5.31 -0.95 3.80
C GLN A 57 -5.01 -0.36 2.41
N ALA A 58 -4.92 0.97 2.32
CA ALA A 58 -4.55 1.65 1.07
C ALA A 58 -3.17 1.21 0.55
N GLN A 59 -2.19 1.04 1.44
CA GLN A 59 -0.86 0.53 1.05
C GLN A 59 -0.93 -0.89 0.49
N ARG A 60 -1.64 -1.82 1.14
CA ARG A 60 -1.78 -3.20 0.65
C ARG A 60 -2.49 -3.29 -0.69
N VAL A 61 -3.51 -2.47 -0.89
CA VAL A 61 -4.23 -2.39 -2.17
C VAL A 61 -3.31 -1.85 -3.25
N ALA A 62 -2.53 -0.81 -2.96
CA ALA A 62 -1.55 -0.27 -3.89
C ALA A 62 -0.49 -1.30 -4.28
N GLU A 63 0.08 -2.03 -3.31
CA GLU A 63 1.03 -3.11 -3.54
C GLU A 63 0.42 -4.23 -4.40
N ALA A 64 -0.78 -4.69 -4.08
CA ALA A 64 -1.46 -5.73 -4.86
C ALA A 64 -1.72 -5.29 -6.32
N LYS A 65 -2.13 -4.03 -6.52
CA LYS A 65 -2.35 -3.46 -7.86
C LYS A 65 -1.06 -3.24 -8.62
N LEU A 66 0.04 -2.97 -7.92
CA LEU A 66 1.36 -2.85 -8.51
C LEU A 66 1.84 -4.19 -9.05
N GLU A 67 1.71 -5.25 -8.25
CA GLU A 67 2.04 -6.61 -8.66
C GLU A 67 1.14 -7.10 -9.81
N GLU A 68 -0.16 -6.77 -9.79
CA GLU A 68 -1.06 -7.01 -10.92
C GLU A 68 -0.56 -6.31 -12.18
N ALA A 69 -0.12 -5.05 -12.07
CA ALA A 69 0.42 -4.29 -13.19
C ALA A 69 1.72 -4.89 -13.75
N ILE A 70 2.63 -5.31 -12.87
CA ILE A 70 3.95 -5.82 -13.27
C ILE A 70 3.85 -7.27 -13.79
N SER A 71 2.81 -8.02 -13.42
CA SER A 71 2.64 -9.41 -13.83
C SER A 71 2.56 -9.61 -15.36
N ASP A 72 2.07 -8.60 -16.08
CA ASP A 72 2.10 -8.52 -17.54
C ASP A 72 2.88 -7.27 -17.97
N TRP A 73 4.21 -7.42 -17.97
CA TRP A 73 5.13 -6.34 -18.30
C TRP A 73 4.90 -5.75 -19.70
N ASP A 74 4.63 -6.59 -20.70
CA ASP A 74 4.44 -6.14 -22.08
C ASP A 74 3.22 -5.22 -22.22
N THR A 75 2.11 -5.60 -21.57
CA THR A 75 0.90 -4.76 -21.51
C THR A 75 1.14 -3.49 -20.70
N PHE A 76 1.87 -3.60 -19.58
CA PHE A 76 2.23 -2.44 -18.77
C PHE A 76 3.06 -1.43 -19.56
N GLU A 77 4.16 -1.85 -20.19
CA GLU A 77 5.01 -0.98 -21.00
C GLU A 77 4.23 -0.37 -22.17
N SER A 78 3.43 -1.18 -22.88
CA SER A 78 2.56 -0.71 -23.96
C SER A 78 1.54 0.33 -23.48
N SER A 79 1.03 0.19 -22.25
CA SER A 79 0.09 1.14 -21.64
C SER A 79 0.69 2.51 -21.41
N LEU A 80 2.02 2.64 -21.29
CA LEU A 80 2.69 3.92 -21.08
C LEU A 80 2.69 4.73 -22.37
N MET A 81 3.02 4.07 -23.48
CA MET A 81 3.24 4.72 -24.77
C MET A 81 1.97 4.81 -25.62
N THR A 82 1.01 3.90 -25.42
CA THR A 82 -0.18 3.80 -26.26
C THR A 82 -1.41 4.37 -25.55
N PRO A 83 -2.20 5.27 -26.19
CA PRO A 83 -3.39 5.85 -25.55
C PRO A 83 -4.51 4.85 -25.25
N ASN A 84 -4.64 3.79 -26.04
CA ASN A 84 -5.75 2.83 -25.98
C ASN A 84 -5.37 1.50 -25.30
N VAL A 85 -4.18 1.43 -24.71
CA VAL A 85 -3.73 0.27 -23.92
C VAL A 85 -3.62 0.73 -22.48
N GLY A 86 -4.16 -0.07 -21.58
CA GLY A 86 -4.24 0.21 -20.16
C GLY A 86 -4.30 -1.10 -19.42
N VAL A 87 -3.55 -1.21 -18.33
CA VAL A 87 -3.60 -2.39 -17.46
C VAL A 87 -4.94 -2.42 -16.70
N PHE A 88 -5.39 -1.25 -16.25
CA PHE A 88 -6.66 -1.04 -15.58
C PHE A 88 -7.39 0.14 -16.23
N TRP A 89 -8.72 0.18 -16.05
CA TRP A 89 -9.57 1.16 -16.69
C TRP A 89 -10.67 1.63 -15.74
N CYS A 90 -10.78 2.94 -15.59
CA CYS A 90 -11.88 3.56 -14.88
C CYS A 90 -12.44 4.72 -15.70
N GLN A 91 -13.75 4.69 -15.97
CA GLN A 91 -14.47 5.80 -16.62
C GLN A 91 -13.79 6.30 -17.92
N GLY A 92 -13.19 5.39 -18.70
CA GLY A 92 -12.48 5.70 -19.94
C GLY A 92 -11.05 6.23 -19.76
N ARG A 93 -10.54 6.27 -18.53
CA ARG A 93 -9.14 6.62 -18.21
C ARG A 93 -8.34 5.33 -18.08
N LYS A 94 -7.27 5.19 -18.88
CA LYS A 94 -6.32 4.08 -18.77
C LYS A 94 -5.49 4.20 -17.50
N ASN A 95 -5.03 3.08 -16.95
CA ASN A 95 -4.16 3.05 -15.78
C ASN A 95 -4.79 3.76 -14.55
N HIS A 96 -6.13 3.77 -14.50
CA HIS A 96 -6.93 4.18 -13.36
C HIS A 96 -7.86 3.03 -12.98
N GLU A 97 -8.02 2.81 -11.69
CA GLU A 97 -9.00 1.91 -11.09
C GLU A 97 -9.84 2.74 -10.13
N CYS A 98 -11.16 2.57 -10.16
CA CYS A 98 -12.05 3.30 -9.28
C CYS A 98 -12.88 2.31 -8.47
N VAL A 99 -13.00 2.61 -7.18
CA VAL A 99 -13.82 1.84 -6.25
C VAL A 99 -14.92 2.76 -5.75
N ASP A 100 -16.14 2.27 -5.90
CA ASP A 100 -17.35 2.83 -5.33
C ASP A 100 -17.74 1.92 -4.17
N LEU A 101 -17.69 2.44 -2.94
CA LEU A 101 -17.92 1.66 -1.71
C LEU A 101 -19.39 1.66 -1.30
N ASN A 102 -20.17 2.65 -1.73
CA ASN A 102 -21.55 2.86 -1.31
C ASN A 102 -22.58 2.68 -2.44
N GLU A 103 -22.10 2.31 -3.63
CA GLU A 103 -22.87 2.01 -4.84
C GLU A 103 -23.72 3.17 -5.37
N ASP A 104 -23.26 4.42 -5.21
CA ASP A 104 -23.95 5.60 -5.73
C ASP A 104 -23.50 6.05 -7.13
N ALA A 105 -22.67 5.23 -7.78
CA ALA A 105 -22.09 5.47 -9.10
C ALA A 105 -21.07 6.63 -9.16
N ILE A 106 -20.60 7.11 -8.02
CA ILE A 106 -19.46 8.02 -7.91
C ILE A 106 -18.30 7.24 -7.27
N ALA A 107 -17.09 7.45 -7.78
CA ALA A 107 -15.92 6.79 -7.22
C ALA A 107 -15.54 7.44 -5.88
N ASP A 108 -15.43 6.63 -4.83
CA ASP A 108 -14.92 7.04 -3.51
C ASP A 108 -13.40 6.94 -3.45
N ILE A 109 -12.81 5.94 -4.11
CA ILE A 109 -11.37 5.72 -4.11
C ILE A 109 -10.89 5.62 -5.55
N GLU A 110 -9.84 6.35 -5.86
CA GLU A 110 -9.12 6.28 -7.12
C GLU A 110 -7.72 5.73 -6.89
N ILE A 111 -7.38 4.66 -7.60
CA ILE A 111 -6.06 4.06 -7.63
C ILE A 111 -5.50 4.30 -9.03
N TYR A 112 -4.27 4.77 -9.14
CA TYR A 112 -3.70 5.11 -10.44
C TYR A 112 -2.18 5.01 -10.49
N LEU A 113 -1.66 4.68 -11.67
CA LEU A 113 -0.23 4.80 -11.94
C LEU A 113 0.13 6.28 -11.98
N GLY A 114 1.17 6.66 -11.25
CA GLY A 114 1.46 8.06 -10.97
C GLY A 114 2.05 8.80 -12.15
N ASP A 115 1.25 9.33 -13.08
CA ASP A 115 1.73 10.18 -14.19
C ASP A 115 2.68 11.31 -13.72
N PRO A 116 3.85 11.52 -14.35
CA PRO A 116 4.40 10.86 -15.54
C PRO A 116 5.21 9.57 -15.28
N ASN A 117 5.15 9.01 -14.06
CA ASN A 117 5.88 7.83 -13.62
C ASN A 117 5.03 6.57 -13.85
N PRO A 118 5.54 5.57 -14.57
CA PRO A 118 6.89 5.05 -14.41
C PRO A 118 7.92 5.64 -15.38
N PHE A 119 9.13 5.87 -14.87
CA PHE A 119 10.29 6.18 -15.70
C PHE A 119 11.43 5.23 -15.39
N CYS A 120 12.22 4.99 -16.42
CA CYS A 120 13.40 4.18 -16.34
C CYS A 120 14.53 4.97 -15.68
N THR A 121 15.08 4.43 -14.60
CA THR A 121 16.13 5.09 -13.81
C THR A 121 17.54 4.72 -14.28
N ARG A 122 17.72 3.51 -14.82
CA ARG A 122 19.04 2.98 -15.19
C ARG A 122 18.92 1.89 -16.25
N VAL A 123 19.86 1.86 -17.18
CA VAL A 123 20.04 0.74 -18.12
C VAL A 123 21.49 0.28 -18.08
N GLU A 124 21.69 -1.03 -17.94
CA GLU A 124 23.01 -1.66 -17.93
C GLU A 124 23.11 -2.69 -19.06
N PRO A 125 24.00 -2.48 -20.06
CA PRO A 125 24.23 -3.45 -21.11
C PRO A 125 24.81 -4.76 -20.57
N ILE A 126 24.26 -5.89 -21.03
CA ILE A 126 24.70 -7.23 -20.63
C ILE A 126 25.67 -7.77 -21.67
N LYS A 127 26.75 -8.43 -21.25
CA LYS A 127 27.69 -9.11 -22.16
C LYS A 127 27.24 -10.54 -22.42
N ASN A 128 27.64 -11.09 -23.57
CA ASN A 128 27.37 -12.49 -23.90
C ASN A 128 27.93 -13.49 -22.87
N ASN A 129 29.05 -13.16 -22.22
CA ASN A 129 29.62 -13.99 -21.13
C ASN A 129 28.80 -13.97 -19.84
N ASP A 130 27.98 -12.95 -19.63
CA ASP A 130 27.16 -12.79 -18.42
C ASP A 130 25.77 -13.45 -18.61
N LEU A 131 25.47 -13.94 -19.81
CA LEU A 131 24.25 -14.68 -20.12
C LEU A 131 24.42 -16.18 -19.82
N ASN A 132 23.53 -16.72 -18.98
CA ASN A 132 23.48 -18.15 -18.71
C ASN A 132 22.45 -18.85 -19.60
N LEU A 133 22.89 -19.37 -20.75
CA LEU A 133 22.02 -20.06 -21.71
C LEU A 133 21.42 -21.38 -21.21
N ASN A 134 21.93 -21.91 -20.10
CA ASN A 134 21.44 -23.16 -19.53
C ASN A 134 20.60 -22.93 -18.27
N ASP A 135 20.29 -21.68 -17.94
CA ASP A 135 19.44 -21.35 -16.81
C ASP A 135 17.98 -21.57 -17.20
N PRO A 136 17.25 -22.50 -16.56
CA PRO A 136 15.82 -22.62 -16.78
C PRO A 136 15.04 -21.39 -16.28
N ASP A 137 15.62 -20.60 -15.37
CA ASP A 137 14.99 -19.39 -14.82
C ASP A 137 15.26 -18.13 -15.67
N ASP A 138 16.09 -18.25 -16.72
CA ASP A 138 16.38 -17.18 -17.69
C ASP A 138 16.12 -17.64 -19.14
N PRO A 139 14.85 -17.95 -19.49
CA PRO A 139 14.48 -18.41 -20.83
C PRO A 139 14.80 -17.39 -21.92
N ASP A 140 14.88 -16.10 -21.57
CA ASP A 140 15.14 -15.00 -22.50
C ASP A 140 16.63 -14.82 -22.83
N ALA A 141 17.54 -15.42 -22.04
CA ALA A 141 18.98 -15.38 -22.29
C ALA A 141 19.35 -15.79 -23.73
N GLN A 142 18.63 -16.77 -24.28
CA GLN A 142 18.89 -17.27 -25.63
C GLN A 142 18.45 -16.30 -26.73
N GLY A 143 17.42 -15.48 -26.49
CA GLY A 143 17.02 -14.41 -27.40
C GLY A 143 18.00 -13.23 -27.37
N CYS A 144 18.67 -13.03 -26.25
CA CYS A 144 19.66 -11.97 -26.04
C CYS A 144 21.05 -12.30 -26.61
N PHE A 145 21.38 -13.59 -26.73
CA PHE A 145 22.71 -14.03 -27.11
C PHE A 145 22.98 -13.86 -28.61
N ILE A 146 24.10 -13.21 -28.93
CA ILE A 146 24.62 -13.13 -30.30
C ILE A 146 25.71 -14.17 -30.47
N GLY A 147 25.52 -15.14 -31.36
CA GLY A 147 26.53 -16.16 -31.68
C GLY A 147 27.57 -15.68 -32.70
N THR A 148 28.77 -16.26 -32.64
CA THR A 148 29.79 -16.16 -33.70
C THR A 148 29.38 -16.95 -34.95
N PRO A 149 29.41 -16.37 -36.16
CA PRO A 149 29.22 -17.14 -37.38
C PRO A 149 30.43 -18.01 -37.71
N GLN A 150 30.14 -19.19 -38.23
CA GLN A 150 31.10 -20.06 -38.89
C GLN A 150 31.23 -19.61 -40.36
N SER A 151 32.45 -19.70 -40.91
CA SER A 151 32.85 -19.26 -42.26
C SER A 151 31.73 -19.33 -43.31
N GLY A 152 31.11 -18.18 -43.61
CA GLY A 152 30.07 -18.03 -44.65
C GLY A 152 28.97 -16.98 -44.39
N ALA A 153 28.86 -16.41 -43.18
CA ALA A 153 27.83 -15.42 -42.82
C ALA A 153 28.36 -14.32 -41.88
N VAL A 154 27.60 -13.21 -41.76
CA VAL A 154 27.95 -11.93 -41.10
C VAL A 154 28.32 -12.05 -39.63
N ASP A 155 29.47 -11.44 -39.28
CA ASP A 155 30.14 -11.46 -37.96
C ASP A 155 29.24 -10.95 -36.82
N GLY A 156 28.89 -11.85 -35.91
CA GLY A 156 28.11 -11.60 -34.70
C GLY A 156 29.01 -11.72 -33.47
N ALA A 157 28.82 -10.80 -32.52
CA ALA A 157 29.65 -10.56 -31.35
C ALA A 157 30.11 -11.85 -30.63
N GLY A 158 31.43 -12.08 -30.56
CA GLY A 158 31.99 -13.23 -29.85
C GLY A 158 31.73 -13.23 -28.34
N SER A 159 32.23 -14.25 -27.63
CA SER A 159 31.99 -14.44 -26.19
C SER A 159 32.31 -13.19 -25.35
N GLY A 160 33.26 -12.34 -25.76
CA GLY A 160 33.55 -11.05 -25.10
C GLY A 160 32.70 -9.84 -25.52
N GLY A 161 31.77 -10.00 -26.45
CA GLY A 161 30.94 -8.91 -26.99
C GLY A 161 29.67 -8.63 -26.20
N MET A 162 29.04 -7.50 -26.49
CA MET A 162 27.74 -7.14 -25.91
C MET A 162 26.64 -8.04 -26.47
N SER A 163 25.67 -8.36 -25.63
CA SER A 163 24.44 -9.05 -26.03
C SER A 163 23.46 -8.09 -26.72
N MET A 164 22.35 -8.61 -27.25
CA MET A 164 21.25 -7.81 -27.78
C MET A 164 20.36 -7.21 -26.69
N CYS A 165 20.63 -7.47 -25.42
CA CYS A 165 19.80 -7.04 -24.31
C CYS A 165 20.57 -6.21 -23.28
N SER A 166 19.78 -5.45 -22.51
CA SER A 166 20.24 -4.69 -21.37
C SER A 166 19.27 -4.91 -20.21
N ASP A 167 19.75 -4.82 -18.97
CA ASP A 167 18.89 -4.80 -17.80
C ASP A 167 18.49 -3.33 -17.51
N ALA A 168 17.18 -3.06 -17.57
CA ALA A 168 16.60 -1.76 -17.24
C ALA A 168 15.97 -1.79 -15.85
N VAL A 169 16.20 -0.74 -15.06
CA VAL A 169 15.57 -0.54 -13.76
C VAL A 169 14.53 0.57 -13.86
N TRP A 170 13.31 0.25 -13.48
CA TRP A 170 12.16 1.13 -13.50
C TRP A 170 11.73 1.53 -12.10
N ASP A 171 11.37 2.79 -11.90
CA ASP A 171 10.73 3.26 -10.69
C ASP A 171 9.24 3.49 -10.95
N ILE A 172 8.40 2.65 -10.35
CA ILE A 172 6.96 2.61 -10.59
C ILE A 172 6.23 3.10 -9.35
N HIS A 173 5.33 4.06 -9.54
CA HIS A 173 4.56 4.65 -8.44
C HIS A 173 3.08 4.35 -8.64
N ILE A 174 2.44 3.83 -7.59
CA ILE A 174 0.98 3.76 -7.52
C ILE A 174 0.50 4.72 -6.44
N ASN A 175 -0.50 5.50 -6.80
CA ASN A 175 -1.17 6.41 -5.90
C ASN A 175 -2.57 5.89 -5.61
N VAL A 176 -2.94 5.93 -4.34
CA VAL A 176 -4.30 5.70 -3.86
C VAL A 176 -4.78 7.02 -3.29
N LYS A 177 -5.90 7.52 -3.83
CA LYS A 177 -6.51 8.77 -3.43
C LYS A 177 -7.95 8.49 -3.00
N ASP A 178 -8.24 8.90 -1.78
CA ASP A 178 -9.62 9.01 -1.29
C ASP A 178 -10.24 10.26 -1.93
N LEU A 179 -11.27 10.08 -2.76
CA LEU A 179 -11.95 11.15 -3.45
C LEU A 179 -12.97 11.79 -2.51
N PRO A 180 -12.97 13.12 -2.36
CA PRO A 180 -13.88 13.75 -1.43
C PRO A 180 -15.33 13.63 -1.90
N TRP A 181 -16.12 12.91 -1.12
CA TRP A 181 -17.58 12.86 -1.23
C TRP A 181 -18.23 14.23 -0.99
N SER A 182 -17.66 15.05 -0.10
CA SER A 182 -18.05 16.43 0.16
C SER A 182 -17.03 17.08 1.12
N ASP A 183 -16.23 18.02 0.61
CA ASP A 183 -15.38 18.95 1.39
C ASP A 183 -14.30 18.35 2.33
N SER A 184 -14.05 17.04 2.29
CA SER A 184 -12.93 16.40 2.97
C SER A 184 -11.61 16.63 2.21
N LYS A 185 -10.49 16.78 2.94
CA LYS A 185 -9.18 16.75 2.30
C LYS A 185 -8.89 15.30 1.89
N PRO A 186 -8.58 15.04 0.60
CA PRO A 186 -8.31 13.69 0.13
C PRO A 186 -7.09 13.13 0.86
N SER A 187 -7.25 11.94 1.46
CA SER A 187 -6.11 11.15 1.92
C SER A 187 -5.38 10.60 0.69
N ARG A 188 -4.04 10.56 0.75
CA ARG A 188 -3.23 10.01 -0.33
C ARG A 188 -2.14 9.11 0.23
N VAL A 189 -2.06 7.91 -0.34
CA VAL A 189 -0.96 6.98 -0.13
C VAL A 189 -0.24 6.78 -1.46
N THR A 190 1.09 6.85 -1.45
CA THR A 190 1.91 6.56 -2.61
C THR A 190 2.83 5.39 -2.26
N VAL A 191 2.74 4.33 -3.06
CA VAL A 191 3.67 3.19 -3.01
C VAL A 191 4.63 3.32 -4.17
N ARG A 192 5.91 3.03 -3.92
CA ARG A 192 6.98 3.09 -4.92
C ARG A 192 7.72 1.76 -4.92
N GLN A 193 7.96 1.20 -6.09
CA GLN A 193 8.72 -0.03 -6.26
C GLN A 193 9.71 0.11 -7.40
N GLY A 194 10.90 -0.44 -7.20
CA GLY A 194 11.90 -0.61 -8.25
C GLY A 194 11.77 -1.99 -8.89
N VAL A 195 11.67 -2.05 -10.21
CA VAL A 195 11.58 -3.31 -10.97
C VAL A 195 12.72 -3.38 -11.98
N GLY A 196 13.44 -4.50 -11.98
CA GLY A 196 14.46 -4.81 -12.99
C GLY A 196 13.83 -5.66 -14.08
N VAL A 197 13.91 -5.19 -15.33
CA VAL A 197 13.38 -5.90 -16.49
C VAL A 197 14.44 -5.95 -17.58
N ARG A 198 14.58 -7.11 -18.20
CA ARG A 198 15.44 -7.27 -19.35
C ARG A 198 14.73 -6.73 -20.58
N VAL A 199 15.41 -5.84 -21.30
CA VAL A 199 14.90 -5.21 -22.50
C VAL A 199 15.87 -5.43 -23.66
N SER A 200 15.34 -5.50 -24.87
CA SER A 200 16.17 -5.50 -26.06
C SER A 200 16.79 -4.12 -26.28
N ASN A 201 18.03 -4.07 -26.77
CA ASN A 201 18.76 -2.84 -27.03
C ASN A 201 18.07 -1.95 -28.09
N ASN A 202 17.19 -2.51 -28.92
CA ASN A 202 16.40 -1.76 -29.90
C ASN A 202 15.07 -1.22 -29.34
N SER A 203 14.64 -1.67 -28.16
CA SER A 203 13.38 -1.29 -27.52
C SER A 203 13.58 -0.52 -26.22
N ILE A 204 14.81 -0.06 -25.94
CA ILE A 204 15.08 0.78 -24.76
C ILE A 204 14.21 2.05 -24.87
N PRO A 205 13.32 2.31 -23.89
CA PRO A 205 12.48 3.50 -23.91
C PRO A 205 13.33 4.77 -23.95
N PRO A 206 12.88 5.82 -24.66
CA PRO A 206 13.60 7.09 -24.72
C PRO A 206 13.78 7.73 -23.33
N GLU A 207 12.89 7.44 -22.39
CA GLU A 207 12.96 7.86 -20.98
C GLU A 207 14.24 7.35 -20.27
N CYS A 208 14.83 6.24 -20.75
CA CYS A 208 16.03 5.62 -20.19
C CYS A 208 17.36 6.19 -20.73
N ARG A 209 17.32 7.02 -21.78
CA ARG A 209 18.51 7.39 -22.58
C ARG A 209 19.21 8.65 -22.07
#